data_AF-A0A015M214-F1
#
_entry.id   AF-A0A015M214-F1
#
_cell.length_a   1.000
_cell.length_b   1.000
_cell.length_c   1.000
_cell.angle_alpha   90.00
_cell.angle_beta   90.00
_cell.angle_gamma   90.00
#
_symmetry.space_group_name_H-M   'P 1'
#
loop_
_entity.id
_entity.type
_entity.pdbx_description
1 polymer ?
#
loop_
_entity_poly.entity_id
_entity_poly.type
_entity_poly.pdbx_seq_one_letter_code
_entity_poly.pdbx_strand_id
1 'polypeptide(L)'
;MSKNIVKKIPISNLSRKIIDLRTGLGAVKLKPVVKKISLVYSVKNDNAGARYFKKENLPRIIYNNPGLPIEVSVLKEKGVKPTLTIEFGIVIDI
;
A
#
# COMPACT_ATOMS: atom_id res chain seq x y z
N MET A 1 -36.13 -33.11 5.51
CA MET A 1 -35.19 -32.12 4.91
C MET A 1 -34.61 -31.26 6.03
N SER A 2 -33.33 -31.45 6.37
CA SER A 2 -32.65 -30.61 7.36
C SER A 2 -32.27 -29.27 6.72
N LYS A 3 -32.76 -28.16 7.26
CA LYS A 3 -32.32 -26.82 6.87
C LYS A 3 -30.95 -26.60 7.51
N ASN A 4 -29.89 -26.59 6.70
CA ASN A 4 -28.57 -26.16 7.15
C ASN A 4 -28.62 -24.67 7.48
N ILE A 5 -28.75 -24.34 8.76
CA ILE A 5 -28.67 -22.97 9.27
C ILE A 5 -27.20 -22.61 9.37
N VAL A 6 -26.65 -21.98 8.33
CA VAL A 6 -25.31 -21.38 8.39
C VAL A 6 -25.39 -20.16 9.29
N LYS A 7 -24.95 -20.29 10.55
CA LYS A 7 -24.76 -19.13 11.43
C LYS A 7 -23.64 -18.27 10.85
N LYS A 8 -23.96 -17.07 10.35
CA LYS A 8 -22.94 -16.06 9.99
C LYS A 8 -22.21 -15.63 11.25
N ILE A 9 -20.98 -16.09 11.42
CA ILE A 9 -20.11 -15.62 12.51
C ILE A 9 -19.71 -14.17 12.15
N PRO A 10 -19.93 -13.20 13.05
CA PRO A 10 -19.55 -11.82 12.78
C PRO A 10 -18.03 -11.71 12.68
N ILE A 11 -17.55 -11.17 11.56
CA ILE A 11 -16.12 -10.92 11.34
C ILE A 11 -15.66 -9.80 12.29
N SER A 12 -14.58 -10.04 13.03
CA SER A 12 -13.96 -9.07 13.93
C SER A 12 -13.41 -7.85 13.17
N ASN A 13 -13.24 -6.71 13.85
CA ASN A 13 -12.66 -5.52 13.23
C ASN A 13 -11.22 -5.74 12.75
N LEU A 14 -10.44 -6.56 13.46
CA LEU A 14 -9.08 -6.92 13.05
C LEU A 14 -9.11 -7.77 11.77
N SER A 15 -9.99 -8.77 11.72
CA SER A 15 -10.16 -9.62 10.55
C SER A 15 -10.58 -8.80 9.32
N ARG A 16 -11.46 -7.80 9.48
CA ARG A 16 -11.81 -6.86 8.39
C ARG A 16 -10.60 -6.09 7.90
N LYS A 17 -9.81 -5.49 8.81
CA LYS A 17 -8.60 -4.76 8.43
C LYS A 17 -7.60 -5.65 7.67
N ILE A 18 -7.44 -6.90 8.07
CA ILE A 18 -6.56 -7.84 7.36
C ILE A 18 -7.10 -8.13 5.95
N ILE A 19 -8.42 -8.30 5.80
CA ILE A 19 -9.06 -8.46 4.48
C ILE A 19 -8.82 -7.20 3.63
N ASP A 20 -8.97 -6.01 4.20
CA ASP A 20 -8.75 -4.73 3.52
C ASP A 20 -7.29 -4.54 3.06
N LEU A 21 -6.32 -5.09 3.79
CA LEU A 21 -4.89 -5.08 3.40
C LEU A 21 -4.58 -6.10 2.30
N ARG A 22 -5.33 -7.20 2.25
CA ARG A 22 -5.19 -8.28 1.24
C ARG A 22 -5.93 -8.00 -0.07
N THR A 23 -6.80 -7.00 -0.10
CA THR A 23 -7.71 -6.76 -1.23
C THR A 23 -7.70 -5.29 -1.66
N GLY A 24 -8.23 -5.02 -2.86
CA GLY A 24 -8.38 -3.66 -3.40
C GLY A 24 -7.13 -3.12 -4.10
N LEU A 25 -7.19 -1.84 -4.50
CA LEU A 25 -6.09 -1.16 -5.17
C LEU A 25 -4.86 -1.06 -4.27
N GLY A 26 -3.70 -1.42 -4.80
CA GLY A 26 -2.44 -1.50 -4.06
C GLY A 26 -2.16 -2.85 -3.38
N ALA A 27 -3.13 -3.77 -3.30
CA ALA A 27 -2.91 -5.12 -2.79
C ALA A 27 -2.33 -6.03 -3.88
N VAL A 28 -1.14 -5.67 -4.37
CA VAL A 28 -0.46 -6.35 -5.47
C VAL A 28 0.90 -6.86 -5.02
N LYS A 29 1.26 -8.07 -5.44
CA LYS A 29 2.63 -8.59 -5.33
C LYS A 29 3.45 -8.05 -6.50
N LEU A 30 4.41 -7.20 -6.18
CA LEU A 30 5.28 -6.56 -7.16
C LEU A 30 6.29 -7.55 -7.71
N LYS A 31 6.72 -7.33 -8.96
CA LYS A 31 7.76 -8.15 -9.59
C LYS A 31 9.09 -7.96 -8.83
N PRO A 32 9.95 -9.00 -8.73
CA PRO A 32 11.23 -8.92 -8.02
C PRO A 32 12.23 -7.87 -8.55
N VAL A 33 11.97 -7.38 -9.78
CA VAL A 33 12.70 -6.27 -10.40
C VAL A 33 12.51 -4.96 -9.63
N VAL A 34 11.40 -4.78 -8.92
CA VAL A 34 11.19 -3.62 -8.05
C VAL A 34 12.01 -3.80 -6.78
N LYS A 35 12.94 -2.87 -6.51
CA LYS A 35 13.87 -2.93 -5.38
C LYS A 35 13.57 -1.95 -4.27
N LYS A 36 12.96 -0.81 -4.58
CA LYS A 36 12.60 0.20 -3.57
C LYS A 36 11.50 1.12 -4.08
N ILE A 37 10.67 1.60 -3.16
CA ILE A 37 9.68 2.65 -3.42
C ILE A 37 9.94 3.81 -2.46
N SER A 38 10.01 5.02 -3.00
CA SER A 38 10.16 6.25 -2.21
C SER A 38 9.03 7.22 -2.51
N LEU A 39 8.38 7.74 -1.47
CA LEU A 39 7.33 8.75 -1.58
C LEU A 39 7.77 10.02 -0.86
N VAL A 40 7.83 11.13 -1.59
CA VAL A 40 8.09 12.47 -1.03
C VAL A 40 6.88 13.35 -1.27
N TYR A 41 6.35 13.98 -0.22
CA TYR A 41 5.22 14.91 -0.34
C TYR A 41 5.16 15.89 0.85
N SER A 42 4.38 16.96 0.71
CA SER A 42 4.12 17.90 1.82
C SER A 42 2.77 17.66 2.51
N VAL A 43 2.72 17.91 3.82
CA VAL A 43 1.44 17.95 4.57
C VAL A 43 0.58 19.16 4.20
N LYS A 44 1.16 20.20 3.59
CA LYS A 44 0.47 21.41 3.17
C LYS A 44 -0.40 21.16 1.93
N ASN A 45 -1.01 22.21 1.41
CA ASN A 45 -1.96 22.16 0.31
C ASN A 45 -1.36 21.51 -0.96
N ASP A 46 -2.22 21.07 -1.88
CA ASP A 46 -1.88 20.48 -3.19
C ASP A 46 -1.17 19.11 -3.19
N ASN A 47 -1.26 18.38 -2.07
CA ASN A 47 -0.68 17.04 -1.91
C ASN A 47 -1.71 15.98 -1.45
N ALA A 48 -3.00 16.21 -1.72
CA ALA A 48 -4.09 15.32 -1.27
C ALA A 48 -3.95 13.89 -1.82
N GLY A 49 -3.55 13.74 -3.10
CA GLY A 49 -3.33 12.44 -3.73
C GLY A 49 -2.22 11.62 -3.04
N ALA A 50 -1.11 12.27 -2.69
CA ALA A 50 -0.02 11.60 -1.97
C ALA A 50 -0.41 11.18 -0.56
N ARG A 51 -1.18 12.01 0.16
CA ARG A 51 -1.74 11.66 1.47
C ARG A 51 -2.69 10.46 1.38
N TYR A 52 -3.57 10.47 0.39
CA TYR A 52 -4.48 9.36 0.13
C TYR A 52 -3.71 8.09 -0.20
N PHE A 53 -2.72 8.16 -1.09
CA PHE A 53 -1.88 7.02 -1.45
C PHE A 53 -1.16 6.44 -0.23
N LYS A 54 -0.53 7.29 0.62
CA LYS A 54 0.11 6.84 1.86
C LYS A 54 -0.87 6.14 2.81
N LYS A 55 -2.10 6.65 2.91
CA LYS A 55 -3.10 6.15 3.88
C LYS A 55 -3.78 4.86 3.41
N GLU A 56 -4.16 4.79 2.14
CA GLU A 56 -5.06 3.75 1.63
C GLU A 56 -4.34 2.67 0.80
N ASN A 57 -3.40 3.08 -0.07
CA ASN A 57 -2.75 2.16 -1.02
C ASN A 57 -1.41 1.60 -0.47
N LEU A 58 -0.58 2.45 0.13
CA LEU A 58 0.75 2.07 0.59
C LEU A 58 0.74 0.94 1.64
N PRO A 59 -0.19 0.91 2.63
CA PRO A 59 -0.26 -0.20 3.58
C PRO A 59 -0.56 -1.55 2.91
N ARG A 60 -1.39 -1.55 1.86
CA ARG A 60 -1.67 -2.76 1.06
C ARG A 60 -0.43 -3.23 0.31
N ILE A 61 0.35 -2.29 -0.26
CA ILE A 61 1.62 -2.62 -0.93
C ILE A 61 2.60 -3.22 0.07
N ILE A 62 2.78 -2.61 1.24
CA ILE A 62 3.68 -3.12 2.30
C ILE A 62 3.26 -4.53 2.72
N TYR A 63 1.97 -4.75 2.96
CA TYR A 63 1.45 -6.04 3.41
C TYR A 63 1.71 -7.17 2.40
N ASN A 64 1.56 -6.90 1.10
CA ASN A 64 1.72 -7.91 0.04
C ASN A 64 3.17 -8.06 -0.45
N ASN A 65 4.08 -7.19 -0.02
CA ASN A 65 5.50 -7.21 -0.40
C ASN A 65 6.40 -7.14 0.84
N PRO A 66 6.32 -8.14 1.75
CA PRO A 66 7.14 -8.15 2.96
C PRO A 66 8.61 -8.20 2.57
N GLY A 67 9.37 -7.20 3.01
CA GLY A 67 10.81 -7.07 2.71
C GLY A 67 11.16 -6.10 1.59
N LEU A 68 10.18 -5.51 0.88
CA LEU A 68 10.45 -4.40 -0.03
C LEU A 68 10.76 -3.12 0.77
N PRO A 69 11.94 -2.51 0.63
CA PRO A 69 12.24 -1.20 1.21
C PRO A 69 11.26 -0.14 0.72
N ILE A 70 10.61 0.55 1.66
CA ILE A 70 9.68 1.64 1.40
C ILE A 70 10.05 2.83 2.27
N GLU A 71 10.33 3.97 1.65
CA GLU A 71 10.68 5.22 2.33
C GLU A 71 9.61 6.29 2.09
N VAL A 72 9.23 7.00 3.15
CA VAL A 72 8.24 8.08 3.08
C VAL A 72 8.79 9.33 3.74
N SER A 73 9.07 10.36 2.94
CA SER A 73 9.50 11.67 3.41
C SER A 73 8.34 12.66 3.40
N VAL A 74 7.95 13.08 4.59
CA VAL A 74 6.83 14.00 4.79
C VAL A 74 7.37 15.38 5.14
N LEU A 75 7.22 16.34 4.24
CA LEU A 75 7.72 17.71 4.38
C LEU A 75 6.65 18.66 4.92
N LYS A 76 7.08 19.76 5.55
CA LYS A 76 6.19 20.80 6.11
C LYS A 76 6.08 22.05 5.21
N GLU A 77 6.96 22.17 4.23
CA GLU A 77 7.06 23.31 3.32
C GLU A 77 5.94 23.32 2.28
N LYS A 78 5.55 24.51 1.81
CA LYS A 78 4.61 24.65 0.69
C LYS A 78 5.35 24.50 -0.64
N GLY A 79 4.61 24.22 -1.71
CA GLY A 79 5.18 24.12 -3.07
C GLY A 79 5.95 22.84 -3.35
N VAL A 80 6.03 21.90 -2.40
CA VAL A 80 6.61 20.57 -2.65
C VAL A 80 5.70 19.82 -3.61
N LYS A 81 6.25 19.43 -4.76
CA LYS A 81 5.59 18.54 -5.72
C LYS A 81 5.64 17.10 -5.21
N PRO A 82 4.49 16.41 -5.05
CA PRO A 82 4.48 15.03 -4.64
C PRO A 82 5.18 14.16 -5.68
N THR A 83 6.14 13.35 -5.26
CA THR A 83 6.94 12.50 -6.14
C THR A 83 6.97 11.07 -5.60
N LEU A 84 6.65 10.12 -6.47
CA LEU A 84 6.78 8.69 -6.23
C LEU A 84 7.90 8.15 -7.12
N THR A 85 8.94 7.62 -6.49
CA THR A 85 10.09 7.02 -7.18
C THR A 85 10.07 5.51 -6.98
N ILE A 86 10.29 4.78 -8.07
CA ILE A 86 10.40 3.31 -8.06
C ILE A 86 11.78 2.97 -8.58
N GLU A 87 12.57 2.29 -7.76
CA GLU A 87 13.89 1.80 -8.16
C GLU A 87 13.76 0.37 -8.68
N PHE A 88 14.29 0.14 -9.87
CA PHE A 88 14.32 -1.16 -10.52
C PHE A 88 15.74 -1.72 -10.51
N GLY A 89 15.89 -2.98 -10.13
CA GLY A 89 17.12 -3.73 -10.29
C GLY A 89 17.28 -4.22 -11.73
N ILE A 90 18.51 -4.49 -12.13
CA ILE A 90 18.78 -5.15 -13.41
C ILE A 90 18.46 -6.64 -13.24
N VAL A 91 17.60 -7.18 -14.10
CA VAL A 91 17.44 -8.63 -14.26
C VAL A 91 18.44 -9.03 -15.33
N ILE A 92 19.49 -9.74 -14.94
CA ILE A 92 20.38 -10.39 -15.90
C ILE A 92 19.77 -11.76 -16.12
N ASP A 93 19.06 -11.93 -17.23
CA ASP A 93 18.61 -13.24 -17.69
C ASP A 93 19.85 -13.99 -18.20
N ILE A 94 20.37 -14.93 -17.40
CA ILE A 94 21.46 -15.86 -17.76
C ILE A 94 20.84 -17.17 -18.26
#